data_AF-Q18K77-F1
#
_entry.id   AF-Q18K77-F1
#
_cell.length_a   1.000
_cell.length_b   1.000
_cell.length_c   1.000
_cell.angle_alpha   90.00
_cell.angle_beta   90.00
_cell.angle_gamma   90.00
#
_symmetry.space_group_name_H-M   'P 1'
#
loop_
_entity.id
_entity.type
_entity.pdbx_description
1 polymer ?
#
loop_
_entity_poly.entity_id
_entity_poly.type
_entity_poly.pdbx_seq_one_letter_code
_entity_poly.pdbx_strand_id
1 'polypeptide(L)' 'MLGLRFFACNVCETVMAAPVEPSQCHDCHDEDIAEISEMLQSDAYFTRAQN' A
#
# COMPACT_ATOMS: atom_id res chain seq x y z
N MET A 1 0.06 -10.14 -16.92
CA MET A 1 0.52 -8.81 -16.47
C MET A 1 0.33 -8.79 -14.96
N LEU A 2 1.41 -8.66 -14.19
CA LEU A 2 1.31 -8.51 -12.72
C LEU A 2 1.01 -7.04 -12.44
N GLY A 3 -0.12 -6.75 -11.80
CA GLY A 3 -0.47 -5.39 -11.37
C GLY A 3 0.43 -4.91 -10.24
N LEU A 4 0.52 -3.59 -10.05
CA LEU A 4 1.20 -3.02 -8.89
C LEU A 4 0.39 -3.35 -7.62
N ARG A 5 1.05 -3.88 -6.59
CA ARG A 5 0.49 -4.07 -5.24
C ARG A 5 1.23 -3.17 -4.26
N PHE A 6 0.59 -2.87 -3.14
CA PHE A 6 1.14 -2.00 -2.10
C PHE A 6 1.32 -2.79 -0.81
N PHE A 7 2.44 -2.58 -0.14
CA PHE A 7 2.81 -3.26 1.09
C PHE A 7 3.30 -2.21 2.10
N ALA A 8 2.99 -2.40 3.38
CA ALA A 8 3.46 -1.56 4.48
C ALA A 8 4.34 -2.39 5.43
N CYS A 9 5.44 -1.83 5.91
CA CYS A 9 6.17 -2.39 7.04
C CYS A 9 5.49 -1.99 8.34
N ASN A 10 5.19 -2.95 9.21
CA ASN A 10 4.54 -2.69 10.50
C ASN A 10 5.49 -2.07 11.55
N VAL A 11 6.80 -2.06 11.27
CA VAL A 11 7.84 -1.57 12.19
C VAL A 11 8.18 -0.11 11.94
N CYS A 12 8.44 0.26 10.68
CA CYS A 12 8.88 1.60 10.30
C CYS A 12 7.87 2.38 9.47
N GLU A 13 6.71 1.78 9.20
CA GLU A 13 5.60 2.38 8.45
C GLU A 13 5.93 2.73 6.98
N THR A 14 7.07 2.26 6.45
CA THR A 14 7.44 2.43 5.05
C THR A 14 6.46 1.71 4.12
N VAL A 15 5.99 2.43 3.11
CA VAL A 15 5.12 1.89 2.04
C VAL A 15 5.96 1.54 0.81
N MET A 16 5.76 0.32 0.31
CA MET A 16 6.47 -0.26 -0.83
C MET A 16 5.47 -0.63 -1.94
N ALA A 17 5.86 -0.37 -3.19
CA ALA A 17 5.09 -0.73 -4.37
C ALA A 17 5.83 -1.81 -5.17
N ALA A 18 5.26 -3.01 -5.24
CA ALA A 18 5.90 -4.16 -5.88
C ALA A 18 4.85 -5.09 -6.52
N PRO A 19 5.20 -5.85 -7.58
CA PRO A 19 4.29 -6.80 -8.19
C PRO A 19 4.07 -8.06 -7.32
N VAL A 20 5.00 -8.35 -6.43
CA VAL A 20 5.00 -9.48 -5.50
C VAL A 20 5.45 -8.96 -4.14
N GLU A 21 5.01 -9.63 -3.07
CA GLU A 21 5.39 -9.29 -1.70
C GLU A 21 6.92 -9.34 -1.52
N PRO A 22 7.54 -8.25 -1.04
CA PRO A 22 8.97 -8.24 -0.75
C PRO A 22 9.25 -9.08 0.50
N SER A 23 10.41 -9.76 0.53
CA SER A 23 10.81 -10.56 1.70
C SER A 23 11.23 -9.73 2.91
N GLN A 24 11.56 -8.45 2.70
CA GLN A 24 12.01 -7.53 3.75
C GLN A 24 11.71 -6.08 3.35
N CYS A 25 11.58 -5.22 4.36
CA CYS A 25 11.41 -3.79 4.19
C CYS A 25 12.68 -3.18 3.57
N HIS A 26 12.51 -2.24 2.64
CA HIS A 26 13.63 -1.52 2.03
C HIS A 26 14.41 -0.67 3.05
N ASP A 27 13.73 -0.09 4.04
CA ASP A 27 14.32 0.91 4.93
C ASP A 27 14.88 0.25 6.20
N CYS A 28 14.06 -0.51 6.95
CA CYS A 28 14.49 -1.10 8.21
C CYS A 28 15.00 -2.54 8.10
N HIS A 29 14.87 -3.18 6.92
CA HIS A 29 15.24 -4.58 6.68
C HIS A 29 14.47 -5.60 7.53
N ASP A 30 13.37 -5.20 8.17
CA ASP A 30 12.48 -6.10 8.91
C ASP A 30 11.59 -6.90 7.95
N GLU A 31 11.11 -8.06 8.40
CA GLU A 31 10.29 -9.00 7.63
C GLU A 31 8.78 -8.82 7.92
N ASP A 32 8.42 -8.02 8.93
CA ASP A 32 7.01 -7.75 9.29
C ASP A 32 6.36 -6.77 8.31
N ILE A 33 5.82 -7.34 7.24
CA ILE A 33 5.25 -6.63 6.09
C ILE A 33 3.80 -7.10 5.89
N ALA A 34 2.90 -6.14 5.69
CA ALA A 34 1.49 -6.40 5.42
C ALA A 34 1.10 -5.83 4.05
N GLU A 35 0.32 -6.58 3.28
CA GLU A 35 -0.28 -6.06 2.04
C GLU A 35 -1.41 -5.06 2.36
N ILE A 36 -1.33 -3.89 1.74
CA ILE A 36 -2.40 -2.89 1.75
C ILE A 36 -3.44 -3.34 0.71
N SER A 37 -4.32 -4.23 1.14
CA SER A 37 -5.37 -4.84 0.31
C SER A 37 -6.72 -4.14 0.42
N GLU A 38 -6.87 -3.19 1.36
CA GLU A 38 -8.11 -2.42 1.48
C GLU A 38 -8.42 -1.73 0.15
N MET A 39 -9.65 -1.90 -0.32
CA MET A 39 -10.14 -1.17 -1.48
C MET A 39 -9.79 0.29 -1.29
N LEU A 40 -8.96 0.85 -2.19
CA LEU A 40 -8.83 2.29 -2.38
C LEU A 40 -10.26 2.83 -2.26
N GLN A 41 -10.57 3.51 -1.14
CA GLN A 41 -11.89 4.08 -0.93
C GLN A 41 -12.02 5.15 -2.00
N SER A 42 -12.54 4.76 -3.17
CA SER A 42 -12.88 5.73 -4.19
C SER A 42 -14.02 6.54 -3.61
N ASP A 43 -13.69 7.77 -3.25
CA ASP A 43 -14.55 8.92 -3.40
C ASP A 43 -15.74 9.07 -2.44
N ALA A 44 -15.52 9.95 -1.46
CA ALA A 44 -16.48 11.02 -1.20
C ALA A 44 -15.86 12.43 -1.29
N TYR A 45 -14.52 12.56 -1.25
CA TYR A 45 -13.86 13.88 -1.26
C TYR A 45 -13.86 14.55 -2.65
N PHE A 46 -13.94 13.80 -3.74
CA PHE A 46 -13.94 14.34 -5.11
C PHE A 46 -15.35 14.50 -5.72
N THR A 47 -16.41 14.18 -4.97
CA THR A 47 -17.80 14.35 -5.44
C THR A 47 -18.19 15.83 -5.36
N ARG A 48 -17.89 16.55 -6.43
CA ARG A 48 -18.26 17.95 -6.69
C ARG A 48 -19.70 18.23 -6.25
N ALA A 49 -19.89 19.18 -5.32
CA ALA A 49 -21.19 19.70 -4.95
C ALA A 49 -21.93 20.18 -6.21
N GLN A 50 -22.98 19.47 -6.60
CA GLN A 50 -23.90 19.93 -7.64
C GLN A 50 -24.93 20.83 -6.94
N ASN A 51 -24.82 22.12 -7.27
CA ASN A 51 -25.71 23.19 -6.86
C ASN A 51 -26.98 23.16 -7.73
#